data_AF-A0A7S1LAP9-F1
#
_entry.id   AF-A0A7S1LAP9-F1
#
_cell.length_a   1.000
_cell.length_b   1.000
_cell.length_c   1.000
_cell.angle_alpha   90.00
_cell.angle_beta   90.00
_cell.angle_gamma   90.00
#
_symmetry.space_group_name_H-M   'P 1'
#
loop_
_entity.id
_entity.type
_entity.pdbx_description
1 polymer ?
#
loop_
_entity_poly.entity_id
_entity_poly.type
_entity_poly.pdbx_seq_one_letter_code
_entity_poly.pdbx_strand_id
1 'polypeptide(L)'
;LAVYFFGGYYKDLDVDWRKPLREWVEPTDGIVYGWEDDEHVCQWFFAARPGDGCLRNILQQITNLIADPASYDFNTNVEAVIDITGPGVWTDAMQGCPTAASYNYTHMRTTYIHHDYAAAKWVGASTNQHDTNHTVDPSVNDDGYVSWLEERK
;
A
#
# COMPACT_ATOMS: atom_id res chain seq x y z
N LEU A 1 -4.82 -9.91 4.40
CA LEU A 1 -5.57 -10.44 5.58
C LEU A 1 -5.04 -9.94 6.92
N ALA A 2 -3.72 -9.93 7.18
CA ALA A 2 -3.16 -9.55 8.49
C ALA A 2 -3.65 -8.18 9.00
N VAL A 3 -3.49 -7.12 8.21
CA VAL A 3 -3.92 -5.76 8.59
C VAL A 3 -5.44 -5.68 8.86
N TYR A 4 -6.26 -6.48 8.16
CA TYR A 4 -7.70 -6.49 8.43
C TYR A 4 -8.04 -7.04 9.81
N PHE A 5 -7.38 -8.12 10.25
CA PHE A 5 -7.68 -8.73 11.55
C PHE A 5 -6.97 -8.06 12.72
N PHE A 6 -5.76 -7.54 12.49
CA PHE A 6 -4.88 -7.05 13.55
C PHE A 6 -4.70 -5.54 13.53
N GLY A 7 -5.13 -4.87 12.47
CA GLY A 7 -4.78 -3.47 12.21
C GLY A 7 -3.31 -3.30 11.86
N GLY A 8 -2.85 -2.07 11.89
CA GLY A 8 -1.46 -1.71 11.63
C GLY A 8 -1.23 -1.34 10.17
N TYR A 9 -0.06 -1.67 9.65
CA TYR A 9 0.32 -1.34 8.28
C TYR A 9 0.89 -2.54 7.54
N TYR A 10 0.78 -2.46 6.23
CA TYR A 10 1.48 -3.28 5.27
C TYR A 10 2.46 -2.39 4.52
N LYS A 11 3.63 -2.94 4.22
CA LYS A 11 4.55 -2.40 3.23
C LYS A 11 5.28 -3.54 2.53
N ASP A 12 5.59 -3.38 1.25
CA ASP A 12 6.50 -4.29 0.57
C ASP A 12 7.91 -4.22 1.19
N LEU A 13 8.72 -5.26 0.96
CA LEU A 13 10.06 -5.36 1.55
C LEU A 13 11.05 -4.33 0.97
N ASP A 14 10.82 -3.90 -0.27
CA ASP A 14 11.58 -2.89 -1.00
C ASP A 14 10.94 -1.50 -0.90
N VAL A 15 10.12 -1.31 0.14
CA VAL A 15 9.49 -0.04 0.49
C VAL A 15 10.09 0.50 1.79
N ASP A 16 10.80 1.60 1.66
CA ASP A 16 11.45 2.34 2.74
C ASP A 16 10.62 3.53 3.19
N TRP A 17 10.73 3.88 4.48
CA TRP A 17 10.08 5.07 5.01
C TRP A 17 11.06 6.24 5.04
N ARG A 18 10.59 7.41 4.63
CA ARG A 18 11.35 8.66 4.77
C ARG A 18 11.01 9.42 6.05
N LYS A 19 9.88 9.07 6.68
CA LYS A 19 9.41 9.63 7.95
C LYS A 19 8.78 8.56 8.83
N PRO A 20 8.91 8.66 10.17
CA PRO A 20 8.19 7.80 11.12
C PRO A 20 6.68 7.79 10.84
N LEU A 21 6.05 6.62 10.94
CA LEU A 21 4.62 6.45 10.61
C LEU A 21 3.71 7.40 11.41
N ARG A 22 4.00 7.59 12.71
CA ARG A 22 3.26 8.53 13.60
C ARG A 22 3.25 9.99 13.14
N GLU A 23 4.13 10.41 12.25
CA GLU A 23 4.13 11.80 11.76
C GLU A 23 3.04 12.07 10.73
N TRP A 24 2.41 11.02 10.21
CA TRP A 24 1.49 11.12 9.09
C TRP A 24 0.38 10.05 9.11
N VAL A 25 0.27 9.27 10.18
CA VAL A 25 -0.85 8.36 10.42
C VAL A 25 -1.36 8.62 11.83
N GLU A 26 -2.61 9.06 11.93
CA GLU A 26 -3.23 9.45 13.20
C GLU A 26 -4.03 8.29 13.79
N PRO A 27 -4.05 8.10 15.12
CA PRO A 27 -4.90 7.12 15.82
C PRO A 27 -6.39 7.12 15.48
N THR A 28 -6.90 8.20 14.89
CA THR A 28 -8.29 8.35 14.47
C THR A 28 -8.56 7.90 13.04
N ASP A 29 -7.51 7.61 12.25
CA ASP A 29 -7.67 7.22 10.86
C ASP A 29 -8.32 5.84 10.71
N GLY A 30 -9.14 5.68 9.66
CA GLY A 30 -9.75 4.40 9.31
C GLY A 30 -8.80 3.53 8.49
N ILE A 31 -8.56 3.97 7.25
CA ILE A 31 -7.56 3.44 6.34
C ILE A 31 -6.71 4.61 5.84
N VAL A 32 -5.40 4.43 5.76
CA VAL A 32 -4.45 5.36 5.16
C VAL A 32 -3.80 4.67 3.98
N TYR A 33 -3.89 5.31 2.83
CA TYR A 33 -3.34 4.84 1.56
C TYR A 33 -3.07 6.05 0.68
N GLY A 34 -2.36 5.83 -0.43
CA GLY A 34 -2.08 6.88 -1.38
C GLY A 34 -2.30 6.43 -2.81
N TRP A 35 -2.13 7.37 -3.73
CA TRP A 35 -2.11 7.12 -5.16
C TRP A 35 -0.74 6.60 -5.60
N GLU A 36 -0.73 5.54 -6.42
CA GLU A 36 0.45 5.05 -7.11
C GLU A 36 0.74 5.92 -8.32
N ASP A 37 -0.29 6.19 -9.13
CA ASP A 37 -0.27 7.05 -10.30
C ASP A 37 -1.56 7.90 -10.39
N ASP A 38 -1.88 8.44 -11.57
CA ASP A 38 -3.08 9.27 -11.77
C ASP A 38 -4.39 8.46 -11.81
N GLU A 39 -4.30 7.13 -11.87
CA GLU A 39 -5.44 6.21 -12.05
C GLU A 39 -5.59 5.22 -10.90
N HIS A 40 -4.51 4.83 -10.23
CA HIS A 40 -4.47 3.68 -9.35
C HIS A 40 -3.97 4.00 -7.94
N VAL A 41 -4.55 3.33 -6.94
CA VAL A 41 -4.10 3.40 -5.55
C VAL A 41 -2.94 2.44 -5.29
N CYS A 42 -2.03 2.82 -4.38
CA CYS A 42 -0.93 1.97 -3.94
C CYS A 42 -1.46 0.73 -3.20
N GLN A 43 -1.02 -0.45 -3.64
CA GLN A 43 -1.20 -1.70 -2.87
C GLN A 43 0.06 -2.11 -2.08
N TRP A 44 1.21 -1.54 -2.43
CA TRP A 44 2.52 -1.79 -1.80
C TRP A 44 2.72 -1.07 -0.46
N PHE A 45 1.78 -0.19 -0.08
CA PHE A 45 1.65 0.35 1.27
C PHE A 45 0.20 0.68 1.59
N PHE A 46 -0.23 0.35 2.81
CA PHE A 46 -1.42 0.92 3.43
C PHE A 46 -1.36 0.71 4.94
N ALA A 47 -2.05 1.56 5.70
CA ALA A 47 -2.35 1.33 7.11
C ALA A 47 -3.85 1.28 7.31
N ALA A 48 -4.33 0.48 8.26
CA ALA A 48 -5.74 0.48 8.63
C ALA A 48 -5.94 0.04 10.08
N ARG A 49 -7.04 0.50 10.66
CA ARG A 49 -7.55 -0.09 11.90
C ARG A 49 -8.10 -1.50 11.65
N PRO A 50 -8.14 -2.36 12.69
CA PRO A 50 -8.76 -3.68 12.56
C PRO A 50 -10.22 -3.57 12.11
N GLY A 51 -10.61 -4.41 11.15
CA GLY A 51 -11.99 -4.54 10.67
C GLY A 51 -12.48 -3.40 9.79
N ASP A 52 -11.58 -2.52 9.33
CA ASP A 52 -11.94 -1.32 8.55
C ASP A 52 -12.85 -1.63 7.36
N GLY A 53 -13.85 -0.76 7.14
CA GLY A 53 -14.87 -0.95 6.12
C GLY A 53 -14.33 -0.90 4.70
N CYS A 54 -13.33 -0.05 4.44
CA CYS A 54 -12.71 0.06 3.13
C CYS A 54 -11.86 -1.16 2.80
N LEU A 55 -11.05 -1.60 3.76
CA LEU A 55 -10.27 -2.83 3.61
C LEU A 55 -11.18 -4.05 3.45
N ARG A 56 -12.37 -4.06 4.09
CA ARG A 56 -13.39 -5.09 3.86
C ARG A 56 -13.90 -5.09 2.43
N ASN A 57 -14.15 -3.92 1.83
CA ASN A 57 -14.63 -3.82 0.45
C ASN A 57 -13.61 -4.39 -0.53
N ILE A 58 -12.32 -4.07 -0.33
CA ILE A 58 -11.22 -4.64 -1.14
C ILE A 58 -11.22 -6.17 -1.03
N LEU A 59 -11.25 -6.71 0.20
CA LEU A 59 -11.25 -8.15 0.41
C LEU A 59 -12.50 -8.83 -0.19
N GLN A 60 -13.67 -8.19 -0.11
CA GLN A 60 -14.90 -8.71 -0.69
C GLN A 60 -14.83 -8.74 -2.21
N GLN A 61 -14.30 -7.67 -2.85
CA GLN A 61 -14.13 -7.61 -4.29
C GLN A 61 -13.18 -8.72 -4.78
N ILE A 62 -12.01 -8.87 -4.15
CA ILE A 62 -11.05 -9.94 -4.45
C ILE A 62 -11.72 -11.32 -4.27
N THR A 63 -12.46 -11.52 -3.18
CA THR A 63 -13.15 -12.79 -2.91
C THR A 63 -14.18 -13.11 -3.99
N ASN A 64 -14.94 -12.12 -4.44
CA ASN A 64 -15.93 -12.29 -5.51
C ASN A 64 -15.27 -12.68 -6.83
N LEU A 65 -14.14 -12.06 -7.18
CA LEU A 65 -13.38 -12.36 -8.40
C LEU A 65 -12.77 -13.78 -8.37
N ILE A 66 -12.26 -14.21 -7.21
CA ILE A 66 -11.70 -15.57 -7.04
C ILE A 66 -12.81 -16.64 -7.04
N ALA A 67 -13.99 -16.31 -6.50
CA ALA A 67 -15.10 -17.25 -6.37
C ALA A 67 -15.79 -17.61 -7.70
N ASP A 68 -15.46 -16.92 -8.80
CA ASP A 68 -15.90 -17.25 -10.16
C ASP A 68 -14.77 -17.96 -10.94
N PRO A 69 -14.56 -19.28 -10.77
CA PRO A 69 -13.48 -20.02 -11.43
C PRO A 69 -13.66 -20.14 -12.95
N ALA A 70 -14.80 -19.74 -13.51
CA ALA A 70 -15.01 -19.71 -14.96
C ALA A 70 -14.40 -18.45 -15.61
N SER A 71 -14.08 -17.43 -14.81
CA SER A 71 -13.61 -16.14 -15.31
C SER A 71 -12.11 -16.09 -15.63
N TYR A 72 -11.28 -16.96 -15.03
CA TYR A 72 -9.83 -16.95 -15.24
C TYR A 72 -9.20 -18.36 -15.25
N ASP A 73 -8.41 -18.66 -16.29
CA ASP A 73 -7.50 -19.80 -16.31
C ASP A 73 -6.08 -19.35 -15.97
N PHE A 74 -5.68 -19.55 -14.70
CA PHE A 74 -4.35 -19.19 -14.21
C PHE A 74 -3.21 -19.98 -14.88
N ASN A 75 -3.50 -21.09 -15.58
CA ASN A 75 -2.46 -21.82 -16.31
C ASN A 75 -2.07 -21.15 -17.63
N THR A 76 -2.97 -20.34 -18.20
CA THR A 76 -2.79 -19.72 -19.52
C THR A 76 -2.80 -18.19 -19.46
N ASN A 77 -3.33 -17.60 -18.40
CA ASN A 77 -3.32 -16.16 -18.16
C ASN A 77 -2.63 -15.85 -16.82
N VAL A 78 -1.31 -15.69 -16.87
CA VAL A 78 -0.50 -15.32 -15.69
C VAL A 78 -0.82 -13.91 -15.17
N GLU A 79 -1.29 -13.02 -16.05
CA GLU A 79 -1.68 -11.64 -15.69
C GLU A 79 -2.99 -11.59 -14.91
N ALA A 80 -3.79 -12.67 -14.92
CA ALA A 80 -5.03 -12.77 -14.16
C ALA A 80 -4.85 -12.50 -12.66
N VAL A 81 -3.65 -12.75 -12.10
CA VAL A 81 -3.35 -12.42 -10.70
C VAL A 81 -3.43 -10.91 -10.46
N ILE A 82 -2.92 -10.10 -11.39
CA ILE A 82 -2.97 -8.64 -11.32
C ILE A 82 -4.40 -8.16 -11.52
N ASP A 83 -5.15 -8.79 -12.43
CA ASP A 83 -6.56 -8.44 -12.66
C ASP A 83 -7.48 -8.75 -11.45
N ILE A 84 -7.04 -9.62 -10.54
CA ILE A 84 -7.82 -10.04 -9.37
C ILE A 84 -7.36 -9.38 -8.09
N THR A 85 -6.05 -9.19 -7.91
CA THR A 85 -5.46 -8.71 -6.65
C THR A 85 -4.68 -7.42 -6.79
N GLY A 86 -4.51 -6.94 -8.02
CA GLY A 86 -3.69 -5.78 -8.37
C GLY A 86 -4.34 -4.43 -8.09
N PRO A 87 -3.63 -3.35 -8.44
CA PRO A 87 -3.99 -1.99 -8.06
C PRO A 87 -5.32 -1.51 -8.67
N GLY A 88 -5.74 -2.05 -9.82
CA GLY A 88 -7.06 -1.77 -10.41
C GLY A 88 -8.20 -2.22 -9.50
N VAL A 89 -8.16 -3.45 -9.00
CA VAL A 89 -9.18 -4.00 -8.09
C VAL A 89 -9.24 -3.22 -6.78
N TRP A 90 -8.08 -2.84 -6.26
CA TRP A 90 -8.01 -1.97 -5.08
C TRP A 90 -8.69 -0.63 -5.35
N THR A 91 -8.36 0.01 -6.46
CA THR A 91 -8.92 1.31 -6.85
C THR A 91 -10.44 1.25 -6.96
N ASP A 92 -10.97 0.24 -7.67
CA ASP A 92 -12.40 0.05 -7.85
C ASP A 92 -13.12 -0.19 -6.52
N ALA A 93 -12.57 -1.05 -5.66
CA ALA A 93 -13.14 -1.33 -4.35
C ALA A 93 -13.15 -0.11 -3.41
N MET A 94 -12.24 0.84 -3.63
CA MET A 94 -12.12 2.06 -2.84
C MET A 94 -13.08 3.18 -3.32
N GLN A 95 -13.72 3.07 -4.47
CA GLN A 95 -14.66 4.10 -4.96
C GLN A 95 -15.87 4.32 -4.01
N GLY A 96 -16.22 3.30 -3.21
CA GLY A 96 -17.29 3.39 -2.21
C GLY A 96 -16.84 3.84 -0.82
N CYS A 97 -15.56 4.21 -0.66
CA CYS A 97 -15.00 4.57 0.63
C CYS A 97 -15.25 6.04 0.99
N PRO A 98 -15.69 6.33 2.23
CA PRO A 98 -15.81 7.71 2.70
C PRO A 98 -14.44 8.37 2.91
N THR A 99 -13.39 7.56 3.03
CA THR A 99 -12.00 8.02 3.18
C THR A 99 -11.40 8.20 1.79
N ALA A 100 -11.02 9.43 1.46
CA ALA A 100 -10.22 9.70 0.27
C ALA A 100 -8.77 9.25 0.49
N ALA A 101 -8.02 9.07 -0.59
CA ALA A 101 -6.58 8.84 -0.51
C ALA A 101 -5.91 9.97 0.26
N SER A 102 -5.15 9.60 1.28
CA SER A 102 -4.49 10.54 2.19
C SER A 102 -3.37 11.31 1.50
N TYR A 103 -2.78 10.73 0.43
CA TYR A 103 -1.63 11.30 -0.28
C TYR A 103 -1.74 11.10 -1.79
N ASN A 104 -1.34 12.13 -2.54
CA ASN A 104 -1.12 12.02 -3.97
C ASN A 104 0.19 11.27 -4.27
N TYR A 105 0.37 10.85 -5.53
CA TYR A 105 1.53 10.07 -5.95
C TYR A 105 2.87 10.77 -5.65
N THR A 106 2.93 12.10 -5.78
CA THR A 106 4.16 12.87 -5.51
C THR A 106 4.53 12.81 -4.03
N HIS A 107 3.55 12.99 -3.14
CA HIS A 107 3.76 12.89 -1.69
C HIS A 107 4.16 11.47 -1.28
N MET A 108 3.47 10.46 -1.82
CA MET A 108 3.81 9.06 -1.58
C MET A 108 5.25 8.76 -2.00
N ARG A 109 5.65 9.15 -3.21
CA ARG A 109 6.98 8.85 -3.80
C ARG A 109 8.16 9.58 -3.14
N THR A 110 7.95 10.84 -2.73
CA THR A 110 9.08 11.75 -2.42
C THR A 110 9.20 12.09 -0.95
N THR A 111 8.09 12.06 -0.20
CA THR A 111 7.99 12.68 1.12
C THR A 111 7.85 11.66 2.24
N TYR A 112 6.99 10.65 2.07
CA TYR A 112 6.66 9.70 3.14
C TYR A 112 7.29 8.33 2.94
N ILE A 113 7.27 7.84 1.69
CA ILE A 113 7.69 6.48 1.35
C ILE A 113 8.63 6.51 0.14
N HIS A 114 9.57 5.58 0.09
CA HIS A 114 10.42 5.30 -1.07
C HIS A 114 10.18 3.86 -1.50
N HIS A 115 10.02 3.62 -2.80
CA HIS A 115 9.86 2.28 -3.35
C HIS A 115 10.88 2.12 -4.47
N ASP A 116 11.87 1.26 -4.29
CA ASP A 116 13.03 1.17 -5.18
C ASP A 116 12.64 0.74 -6.60
N TYR A 117 11.79 -0.27 -6.71
CA TYR A 117 11.31 -0.78 -8.00
C TYR A 117 10.43 0.23 -8.75
N ALA A 118 9.50 0.89 -8.05
CA ALA A 118 8.73 1.98 -8.65
C ALA A 118 9.67 3.14 -9.03
N ALA A 119 10.59 3.56 -8.17
CA ALA A 119 11.50 4.65 -8.49
C ALA A 119 12.28 4.40 -9.79
N ALA A 120 12.74 3.17 -10.07
CA ALA A 120 13.44 2.80 -11.29
C ALA A 120 12.56 2.81 -12.56
N LYS A 121 11.32 2.32 -12.49
CA LYS A 121 10.40 2.28 -13.66
C LYS A 121 9.93 3.68 -14.08
N TRP A 122 9.89 4.62 -13.14
CA TRP A 122 9.36 5.98 -13.33
C TRP A 122 10.36 6.98 -13.94
N VAL A 123 11.65 6.63 -14.04
CA VAL A 123 12.66 7.52 -14.66
C VAL A 123 12.72 7.37 -16.18
N GLY A 124 12.09 6.33 -16.75
CA GLY A 124 12.14 6.08 -18.18
C GLY A 124 13.56 5.73 -18.65
N ALA A 125 13.76 4.46 -18.98
CA ALA A 125 15.00 3.89 -19.48
C ALA A 125 16.07 3.51 -18.43
N SER A 126 16.70 2.39 -18.75
CA SER A 126 17.87 1.80 -18.13
C SER A 126 18.94 2.82 -17.80
N THR A 127 19.03 3.21 -16.54
CA THR A 127 20.32 3.48 -15.91
C THR A 127 20.36 2.70 -14.61
N ASN A 128 21.31 1.79 -14.52
CA ASN A 128 21.78 1.23 -13.26
C ASN A 128 22.38 2.38 -12.44
N GLN A 129 21.53 3.24 -11.91
CA GLN A 129 21.90 4.15 -10.85
C GLN A 129 21.32 3.54 -9.59
N HIS A 130 22.04 2.55 -9.06
CA HIS A 130 22.03 2.35 -7.62
C HIS A 130 22.32 3.73 -7.04
N ASP A 131 21.32 4.34 -6.41
CA ASP A 131 21.49 5.55 -5.65
C ASP A 131 22.30 5.14 -4.41
N THR A 132 23.64 5.07 -4.56
CA THR A 132 24.58 4.65 -3.53
C THR A 132 24.71 5.65 -2.38
N ASN A 133 23.78 6.61 -2.29
CA ASN A 133 23.68 7.59 -1.23
C ASN A 133 22.48 7.30 -0.30
N HIS A 134 22.16 6.02 -0.08
CA HIS A 134 21.55 5.61 1.19
C HIS A 134 22.60 5.78 2.30
N THR A 135 22.87 7.02 2.70
CA THR A 135 23.24 7.27 4.09
C THR A 135 22.00 6.95 4.90
N VAL A 136 21.89 5.71 5.34
CA VAL A 136 21.04 5.34 6.47
C VAL A 136 21.43 6.28 7.58
N ASP A 137 20.61 7.28 7.89
CA ASP A 137 20.79 8.07 9.10
C ASP A 137 20.51 7.12 10.27
N PRO A 138 21.53 6.71 11.04
CA PRO A 138 21.35 5.74 12.11
C PRO A 138 20.53 6.30 13.28
N SER A 139 20.13 7.58 13.22
CA SER A 139 19.22 8.20 14.19
C SER A 139 17.73 7.95 13.91
N VAL A 140 17.37 7.45 12.72
CA VAL A 140 15.97 7.07 12.39
C VAL A 140 15.72 5.62 12.79
N ASN A 141 15.87 5.33 14.07
CA ASN A 141 15.46 4.07 14.71
C ASN A 141 14.26 4.33 15.64
N ASP A 142 13.25 5.04 15.15
CA ASP A 142 12.01 5.25 15.90
C ASP A 142 10.84 4.90 15.01
N ASP A 143 10.47 3.61 15.01
CA ASP A 143 9.32 3.04 14.30
C ASP A 143 7.98 3.64 14.72
N GLY A 144 7.98 4.63 15.63
CA GLY A 144 6.91 5.62 15.81
C GLY A 144 5.52 5.00 15.70
N TYR A 145 5.19 4.13 16.65
CA TYR A 145 3.97 3.34 16.65
C TYR A 145 2.74 4.25 16.86
N VAL A 146 1.70 4.03 16.05
CA VAL A 146 0.37 4.65 16.20
C VAL A 146 -0.41 3.87 17.28
N SER A 147 -1.24 4.50 18.10
CA SER A 147 -1.77 3.88 19.33
C SER A 147 -2.52 2.55 19.17
N TRP A 148 -3.20 2.29 18.05
CA TRP A 148 -3.78 0.95 17.78
C TRP A 148 -2.74 -0.16 17.56
N LEU A 149 -1.47 0.20 17.33
CA LEU A 149 -0.32 -0.71 17.30
C LEU A 149 0.25 -0.99 18.71
N GLU A 150 -0.05 -0.13 19.70
CA GLU A 150 0.48 -0.26 21.07
C GLU A 150 -0.42 -1.08 22.00
N GLU A 151 -1.73 -1.14 21.75
CA GLU A 151 -2.72 -1.80 22.64
C GLU A 151 -2.61 -3.34 22.70
N ARG A 152 -1.57 -3.96 22.12
CA ARG A 152 -1.36 -5.41 22.12
C ARG A 152 0.07 -5.85 22.49
N LYS A 153 0.57 -5.37 23.62
CA LYS A 153 1.69 -6.02 24.33
C LYS A 153 1.17 -6.89 25.47
#